data_AF-A0A0N0K614-F1
#
_entry.id   AF-A0A0N0K614-F1
#
_cell.length_a   1.000
_cell.length_b   1.000
_cell.length_c   1.000
_cell.angle_alpha   90.00
_cell.angle_beta   90.00
_cell.angle_gamma   90.00
#
_symmetry.space_group_name_H-M   'P 1'
#
loop_
_entity.id
_entity.type
_entity.pdbx_description
1 polymer ?
#
loop_
_entity_poly.entity_id
_entity_poly.type
_entity_poly.pdbx_seq_one_letter_code
_entity_poly.pdbx_strand_id
1 'polypeptide(L)'
;MIKMKKAAILLMCAATILPGCSKTEEKTPQAQEDSPVSLSDATSTSKAKEAIEEKQAAAVPMADKSVPLSSYKAMESGRTLMFAHLAADTLPLDYEKIAARISDDYRREEDVFKKNDLLQALKPAIYAEVTKSKSNMYYYMMDDDGVNSYDFATKSFQIPRLSTSGNYTYFYDNSSFKLEYSNPVEFSRVEVTDETRARLIEKLRSQARGLMTKVYFFASSTELGSPIVKAEITKVQILDRQGNVLAER
;
A
#
# COMPACT_ATOMS: atom_id res chain seq x y z
N MET A 1 57.34 11.29 4.68
CA MET A 1 57.97 12.45 5.37
C MET A 1 56.90 13.51 5.60
N ILE A 2 56.72 13.92 6.87
CA ILE A 2 56.24 15.24 7.36
C ILE A 2 54.78 15.63 7.02
N LYS A 3 53.88 16.07 7.91
CA LYS A 3 53.77 16.20 9.38
C LYS A 3 52.28 16.43 9.73
N MET A 4 51.87 15.99 10.91
CA MET A 4 50.60 16.27 11.60
C MET A 4 50.34 17.76 11.84
N LYS A 5 49.07 18.14 12.09
CA LYS A 5 48.70 19.04 13.19
C LYS A 5 47.29 18.74 13.74
N LYS A 6 47.23 18.57 15.06
CA LYS A 6 46.06 18.40 15.95
C LYS A 6 45.67 19.76 16.56
N ALA A 7 44.40 19.92 16.98
CA ALA A 7 43.95 20.65 18.20
C ALA A 7 42.42 20.43 18.34
N ALA A 8 41.88 19.72 19.33
CA ALA A 8 41.68 20.02 20.77
C ALA A 8 40.50 21.02 21.02
N ILE A 9 39.29 20.54 21.38
CA ILE A 9 38.69 20.37 22.74
C ILE A 9 38.33 21.70 23.43
N LEU A 10 37.04 21.86 23.81
CA LEU A 10 36.69 22.40 25.13
C LEU A 10 35.36 21.82 25.66
N LEU A 11 35.46 21.36 26.90
CA LEU A 11 34.46 20.82 27.82
C LEU A 11 33.77 21.98 28.57
N MET A 12 32.51 21.83 29.00
CA MET A 12 32.08 22.43 30.28
C MET A 12 30.91 21.66 30.92
N CYS A 13 31.16 21.13 32.10
CA CYS A 13 30.22 20.57 33.06
C CYS A 13 29.63 21.68 33.95
N ALA A 14 28.40 21.50 34.43
CA ALA A 14 28.02 21.87 35.79
C ALA A 14 26.75 21.11 36.22
N ALA A 15 26.77 20.61 37.45
CA ALA A 15 25.77 19.76 38.07
C ALA A 15 25.21 20.40 39.36
N THR A 16 24.15 19.75 39.89
CA THR A 16 23.63 19.79 41.29
C THR A 16 22.60 20.91 41.60
N ILE A 17 21.57 20.81 42.47
CA ILE A 17 21.22 19.96 43.65
C ILE A 17 19.66 20.00 43.88
N LEU A 18 19.04 18.95 44.45
CA LEU A 18 17.71 18.91 45.15
C LEU A 18 17.80 19.59 46.57
N PRO A 19 16.80 19.66 47.50
CA PRO A 19 15.36 19.28 47.54
C PRO A 19 14.42 20.41 48.11
N GLY A 20 13.09 20.19 48.16
CA GLY A 20 12.20 21.02 49.01
C GLY A 20 10.69 20.85 48.79
N CYS A 21 10.04 20.03 49.63
CA CYS A 21 8.58 19.99 49.79
C CYS A 21 8.08 21.15 50.66
N SER A 22 7.03 21.86 50.24
CA SER A 22 6.06 22.45 51.17
C SER A 22 4.66 22.49 50.53
N LYS A 23 3.71 21.89 51.24
CA LYS A 23 2.27 21.83 50.96
C LYS A 23 1.66 23.21 50.69
N THR A 24 0.79 23.29 49.71
CA THR A 24 -0.40 24.16 49.75
C THR A 24 -1.51 23.41 49.01
N GLU A 25 -2.61 23.13 49.73
CA GLU A 25 -3.84 22.59 49.16
C GLU A 25 -4.51 23.67 48.32
N GLU A 26 -4.74 23.38 47.04
CA GLU A 26 -5.77 24.07 46.26
C GLU A 26 -6.42 23.07 45.31
N LYS A 27 -7.76 23.09 45.31
CA LYS A 27 -8.64 22.12 44.65
C LYS A 27 -8.81 22.43 43.16
N THR A 28 -8.85 21.36 42.35
CA THR A 28 -9.52 21.18 41.04
C THR A 28 -8.79 21.73 39.80
N PRO A 29 -8.92 21.16 38.57
CA PRO A 29 -9.65 19.94 38.13
C PRO A 29 -8.74 18.81 37.58
N GLN A 30 -9.26 17.58 37.62
CA GLN A 30 -8.66 16.40 36.97
C GLN A 30 -8.36 16.67 35.49
N ALA A 31 -7.07 16.63 35.14
CA ALA A 31 -6.65 16.33 33.79
C ALA A 31 -7.00 14.88 33.52
N GLN A 32 -7.98 14.68 32.64
CA GLN A 32 -8.32 13.40 32.06
C GLN A 32 -7.12 12.99 31.18
N GLU A 33 -6.28 12.10 31.69
CA GLU A 33 -5.30 11.39 30.87
C GLU A 33 -6.07 10.56 29.85
N ASP A 34 -5.91 10.89 28.56
CA ASP A 34 -6.29 10.04 27.44
C ASP A 34 -5.50 8.73 27.53
N SER A 35 -6.05 7.79 28.30
CA SER A 35 -5.67 6.39 28.20
C SER A 35 -6.19 5.85 26.87
N PRO A 36 -5.39 5.15 26.05
CA PRO A 36 -5.87 4.54 24.83
C PRO A 36 -6.94 3.52 25.20
N VAL A 37 -8.14 3.70 24.64
CA VAL A 37 -9.28 2.81 24.79
C VAL A 37 -8.86 1.40 24.37
N SER A 38 -8.76 0.49 25.33
CA SER A 38 -8.64 -0.94 25.10
C SER A 38 -10.01 -1.51 24.73
N LEU A 39 -10.07 -2.30 23.66
CA LEU A 39 -11.28 -2.87 23.04
C LEU A 39 -11.98 -3.97 23.87
N SER A 40 -11.87 -3.94 25.19
CA SER A 40 -12.54 -4.91 26.08
C SER A 40 -13.96 -4.51 26.49
N ASP A 41 -14.44 -3.31 26.14
CA ASP A 41 -15.81 -2.89 26.45
C ASP A 41 -16.73 -2.92 25.22
N ALA A 42 -17.33 -4.09 25.01
CA ALA A 42 -18.35 -4.36 24.01
C ALA A 42 -19.70 -3.71 24.39
N THR A 43 -19.79 -2.38 24.31
CA THR A 43 -21.08 -1.65 24.32
C THR A 43 -20.96 -0.27 23.67
N SER A 44 -20.64 -0.20 22.38
CA SER A 44 -20.75 1.05 21.62
C SER A 44 -20.96 0.80 20.11
N THR A 45 -22.01 0.04 19.77
CA THR A 45 -22.40 -0.20 18.39
C THR A 45 -22.94 1.05 17.67
N SER A 46 -23.48 2.07 18.36
CA SER A 46 -23.92 3.31 17.70
C SER A 46 -22.77 4.25 17.39
N LYS A 47 -21.83 4.49 18.32
CA LYS A 47 -20.66 5.34 18.06
C LYS A 47 -19.67 4.72 17.08
N ALA A 48 -19.50 3.40 17.10
CA ALA A 48 -18.74 2.70 16.07
C ALA A 48 -19.43 2.84 14.70
N LYS A 49 -20.76 2.73 14.63
CA LYS A 49 -21.52 2.86 13.37
C LYS A 49 -21.55 4.30 12.83
N GLU A 50 -21.66 5.30 13.69
CA GLU A 50 -21.59 6.73 13.32
C GLU A 50 -20.18 7.12 12.85
N ALA A 51 -19.13 6.64 13.51
CA ALA A 51 -17.74 6.82 13.05
C ALA A 51 -17.42 6.07 11.75
N ILE A 52 -18.17 5.01 11.45
CA ILE A 52 -18.12 4.26 10.20
C ILE A 52 -18.84 5.03 9.07
N GLU A 53 -20.01 5.61 9.34
CA GLU A 53 -20.79 6.40 8.37
C GLU A 53 -20.11 7.73 8.04
N GLU A 54 -19.50 8.42 9.02
CA GLU A 54 -18.76 9.67 8.78
C GLU A 54 -17.46 9.44 7.99
N LYS A 55 -16.79 8.30 8.16
CA LYS A 55 -15.59 7.93 7.39
C LYS A 55 -15.89 7.41 5.97
N GLN A 56 -17.08 6.86 5.72
CA GLN A 56 -17.52 6.47 4.38
C GLN A 56 -17.82 7.70 3.48
N ALA A 57 -18.07 8.86 4.08
CA ALA A 57 -18.29 10.12 3.36
C ALA A 57 -16.99 10.88 3.02
N ALA A 58 -15.84 10.43 3.51
CA ALA A 58 -14.55 11.03 3.15
C ALA A 58 -14.21 10.69 1.69
N ALA A 59 -13.90 11.71 0.89
CA ALA A 59 -13.53 11.54 -0.51
C ALA A 59 -12.34 10.58 -0.64
N VAL A 60 -12.47 9.57 -1.51
CA VAL A 60 -11.40 8.62 -1.82
C VAL A 60 -10.19 9.41 -2.34
N PRO A 61 -9.00 9.27 -1.72
CA PRO A 61 -7.79 9.94 -2.19
C PRO A 61 -7.51 9.63 -3.67
N MET A 62 -7.21 10.65 -4.46
CA MET A 62 -6.83 10.49 -5.87
C MET A 62 -5.32 10.47 -6.04
N ALA A 63 -4.85 9.88 -7.13
CA ALA A 63 -3.43 9.84 -7.47
C ALA A 63 -2.86 11.24 -7.79
N ASP A 64 -1.69 11.55 -7.23
CA ASP A 64 -0.84 12.64 -7.67
C ASP A 64 -0.08 12.20 -8.93
N LYS A 65 -0.51 12.72 -10.08
CA LYS A 65 0.05 12.39 -11.40
C LYS A 65 1.47 12.93 -11.62
N SER A 66 2.01 13.73 -10.70
CA SER A 66 3.40 14.22 -10.76
C SER A 66 4.42 13.23 -10.18
N VAL A 67 3.96 12.18 -9.48
CA VAL A 67 4.85 11.15 -8.91
C VAL A 67 5.58 10.42 -10.04
N PRO A 68 6.93 10.39 -10.04
CA PRO A 68 7.68 9.77 -11.12
C PRO A 68 7.52 8.25 -11.09
N LEU A 69 7.49 7.62 -12.27
CA LEU A 69 7.33 6.16 -12.40
C LEU A 69 8.41 5.35 -11.65
N SER A 70 9.59 5.93 -11.43
CA SER A 70 10.67 5.32 -10.64
C SER A 70 10.33 5.14 -9.15
N SER A 71 9.34 5.88 -8.65
CA SER A 71 8.87 5.76 -7.26
C SER A 71 7.85 4.63 -7.06
N TYR A 72 7.33 4.05 -8.14
CA TYR A 72 6.34 2.98 -8.06
C TYR A 72 7.03 1.65 -7.71
N LYS A 73 6.46 0.93 -6.75
CA LYS A 73 6.96 -0.40 -6.32
C LYS A 73 6.16 -1.53 -6.95
N ALA A 74 6.78 -2.68 -7.11
CA ALA A 74 6.09 -3.85 -7.64
C ALA A 74 5.02 -4.37 -6.64
N MET A 75 3.83 -4.68 -7.13
CA MET A 75 2.80 -5.43 -6.41
C MET A 75 2.86 -6.89 -6.89
N GLU A 76 3.69 -7.70 -6.25
CA GLU A 76 4.01 -9.07 -6.70
C GLU A 76 3.45 -10.17 -5.78
N SER A 77 2.87 -9.79 -4.64
CA SER A 77 2.41 -10.75 -3.63
C SER A 77 1.16 -10.27 -2.91
N GLY A 78 0.39 -11.23 -2.40
CA GLY A 78 -0.77 -10.99 -1.57
C GLY A 78 -0.37 -10.43 -0.19
N ARG A 79 0.87 -10.68 0.26
CA ARG A 79 1.44 -9.96 1.40
C ARG A 79 1.60 -8.46 1.12
N THR A 80 2.14 -8.07 -0.04
CA THR A 80 2.25 -6.65 -0.42
C THR A 80 0.86 -6.01 -0.50
N LEU A 81 -0.10 -6.72 -1.09
CA LEU A 81 -1.49 -6.26 -1.19
C LEU A 81 -2.16 -6.12 0.18
N MET A 82 -1.91 -7.04 1.11
CA MET A 82 -2.37 -6.93 2.49
C MET A 82 -1.85 -5.66 3.15
N PHE A 83 -0.55 -5.36 3.06
CA PHE A 83 -0.02 -4.16 3.70
C PHE A 83 -0.47 -2.87 3.01
N ALA A 84 -0.73 -2.90 1.70
CA ALA A 84 -1.42 -1.81 1.02
C ALA A 84 -2.85 -1.61 1.57
N HIS A 85 -3.60 -2.68 1.79
CA HIS A 85 -4.92 -2.63 2.43
C HIS A 85 -4.84 -2.02 3.83
N LEU A 86 -3.98 -2.54 4.71
CA LEU A 86 -3.79 -2.04 6.07
C LEU A 86 -3.28 -0.58 6.12
N ALA A 87 -2.57 -0.15 5.08
CA ALA A 87 -2.10 1.22 4.94
C ALA A 87 -3.22 2.19 4.53
N ALA A 88 -4.12 1.75 3.66
CA ALA A 88 -5.29 2.52 3.25
C ALA A 88 -6.41 2.50 4.32
N ASP A 89 -6.45 1.45 5.15
CA ASP A 89 -7.43 1.34 6.23
C ASP A 89 -7.16 2.36 7.34
N THR A 90 -8.23 2.97 7.84
CA THR A 90 -8.20 3.95 8.93
C THR A 90 -8.55 3.34 10.28
N LEU A 91 -8.82 2.03 10.32
CA LEU A 91 -9.06 1.28 11.55
C LEU A 91 -7.74 1.00 12.31
N PRO A 92 -7.82 0.83 13.65
CA PRO A 92 -6.69 0.32 14.43
C PRO A 92 -6.21 -1.04 13.92
N LEU A 93 -4.89 -1.26 13.99
CA LEU A 93 -4.30 -2.53 13.58
C LEU A 93 -4.65 -3.66 14.55
N ASP A 94 -5.27 -4.72 14.03
CA ASP A 94 -5.44 -5.99 14.73
C ASP A 94 -4.17 -6.83 14.58
N TYR A 95 -3.20 -6.61 15.47
CA TYR A 95 -1.91 -7.28 15.43
C TYR A 95 -2.01 -8.80 15.53
N GLU A 96 -2.98 -9.33 16.26
CA GLU A 96 -3.14 -10.78 16.41
C GLU A 96 -3.57 -11.41 15.09
N LYS A 97 -4.57 -10.82 14.42
CA LYS A 97 -5.05 -11.27 13.11
C LYS A 97 -3.97 -11.13 12.05
N ILE A 98 -3.21 -10.03 12.07
CA ILE A 98 -2.09 -9.83 11.14
C ILE A 98 -1.00 -10.88 11.41
N ALA A 99 -0.59 -11.07 12.68
CA ALA A 99 0.42 -12.04 13.07
C ALA A 99 0.04 -13.47 12.65
N ALA A 100 -1.21 -13.88 12.87
CA ALA A 100 -1.72 -15.19 12.45
C ALA A 100 -1.70 -15.41 10.93
N ARG A 101 -1.74 -14.32 10.14
CA ARG A 101 -1.67 -14.38 8.67
C ARG A 101 -0.23 -14.39 8.14
N ILE A 102 0.72 -13.78 8.85
CA ILE A 102 2.10 -13.66 8.38
C ILE A 102 3.11 -14.58 9.06
N SER A 103 2.75 -15.19 10.18
CA SER A 103 3.64 -16.06 10.96
C SER A 103 2.95 -17.38 11.26
N ASP A 104 3.51 -18.44 10.70
CA ASP A 104 3.08 -19.81 10.95
C ASP A 104 3.30 -20.23 12.40
N ASP A 105 4.41 -19.80 13.01
CA ASP A 105 4.74 -20.08 14.40
C ASP A 105 3.69 -19.47 15.33
N TYR A 106 3.35 -18.19 15.11
CA TYR A 106 2.31 -17.53 15.89
C TYR A 106 0.94 -18.20 15.70
N ARG A 107 0.61 -18.59 14.47
CA ARG A 107 -0.67 -19.22 14.15
C ARG A 107 -0.83 -20.58 14.85
N ARG A 108 0.24 -21.37 14.93
CA ARG A 108 0.23 -22.74 15.47
C ARG A 108 0.50 -22.81 16.98
N GLU A 109 1.00 -21.73 17.58
CA GLU A 109 1.26 -21.71 19.02
C GLU A 109 -0.05 -21.67 19.83
N GLU A 110 -0.12 -22.54 20.84
CA GLU A 110 -1.25 -22.71 21.75
C GLU A 110 -0.90 -22.22 23.17
N ASP A 111 0.38 -22.26 23.55
CA ASP A 111 0.87 -21.70 24.81
C ASP A 111 0.69 -20.18 24.79
N VAL A 112 -0.26 -19.69 25.58
CA VAL A 112 -0.66 -18.28 25.60
C VAL A 112 0.48 -17.32 25.97
N PHE A 113 1.44 -17.76 26.79
CA PHE A 113 2.59 -16.91 27.14
C PHE A 113 3.55 -16.81 25.96
N LYS A 114 3.90 -17.94 25.35
CA LYS A 114 4.76 -17.94 24.14
C LYS A 114 4.09 -17.23 22.98
N LYS A 115 2.78 -17.40 22.81
CA LYS A 115 2.01 -16.70 21.78
C LYS A 115 2.06 -15.20 21.99
N ASN A 116 1.89 -14.72 23.22
CA ASN A 116 2.08 -13.31 23.53
C ASN A 116 3.51 -12.84 23.26
N ASP A 117 4.53 -13.61 23.66
CA ASP A 117 5.93 -13.25 23.40
C ASP A 117 6.22 -13.13 21.89
N LEU A 118 5.72 -14.08 21.10
CA LEU A 118 5.77 -14.03 19.63
C LEU A 118 5.04 -12.80 19.08
N LEU A 119 3.87 -12.45 19.61
CA LEU A 119 3.14 -11.26 19.19
C LEU A 119 3.96 -9.99 19.45
N GLN A 120 4.52 -9.84 20.65
CA GLN A 120 5.33 -8.67 21.00
C GLN A 120 6.57 -8.56 20.11
N ALA A 121 7.19 -9.69 19.76
CA ALA A 121 8.31 -9.73 18.82
C ALA A 121 7.90 -9.33 17.39
N LEU A 122 6.69 -9.68 16.94
CA LEU A 122 6.20 -9.39 15.58
C LEU A 122 5.68 -7.95 15.41
N LYS A 123 5.13 -7.35 16.47
CA LYS A 123 4.51 -6.01 16.43
C LYS A 123 5.39 -4.94 15.76
N PRO A 124 6.69 -4.78 16.10
CA PRO A 124 7.54 -3.77 15.46
C PRO A 124 7.66 -3.96 13.96
N ALA A 125 7.82 -5.20 13.50
CA ALA A 125 7.93 -5.50 12.07
C ALA A 125 6.61 -5.25 11.32
N ILE A 126 5.47 -5.61 11.93
CA ILE A 126 4.14 -5.31 11.39
C ILE A 126 3.95 -3.79 11.25
N TYR A 127 4.22 -3.04 12.32
CA TYR A 127 4.09 -1.59 12.31
C TYR A 127 5.00 -0.93 11.26
N ALA A 128 6.24 -1.39 11.12
CA ALA A 128 7.18 -0.90 10.13
C ALA A 128 6.68 -1.11 8.70
N GLU A 129 6.15 -2.31 8.38
CA GLU A 129 5.64 -2.60 7.03
C GLU A 129 4.36 -1.83 6.68
N VAL A 130 3.46 -1.64 7.65
CA VAL A 130 2.28 -0.77 7.47
C VAL A 130 2.74 0.67 7.22
N THR A 131 3.68 1.18 8.03
CA THR A 131 4.17 2.56 7.91
C THR A 131 4.88 2.80 6.57
N LYS A 132 5.72 1.85 6.16
CA LYS A 132 6.39 1.84 4.84
C LYS A 132 5.38 1.75 3.69
N SER A 133 4.27 1.05 3.88
CA SER A 133 3.21 1.00 2.88
C SER A 133 2.47 2.33 2.81
N LYS A 134 2.14 2.95 3.95
CA LYS A 134 1.52 4.28 4.02
C LYS A 134 2.36 5.38 3.38
N SER A 135 3.68 5.32 3.49
CA SER A 135 4.57 6.36 2.93
C SER A 135 4.68 6.32 1.40
N ASN A 136 4.29 5.22 0.76
CA ASN A 136 4.27 5.10 -0.69
C ASN A 136 3.17 4.12 -1.11
N MET A 137 2.07 4.67 -1.64
CA MET A 137 0.93 3.88 -2.12
C MET A 137 0.89 3.75 -3.65
N TYR A 138 2.01 4.03 -4.32
CA TYR A 138 2.15 3.87 -5.77
C TYR A 138 2.79 2.53 -6.11
N TYR A 139 2.09 1.75 -6.93
CA TYR A 139 2.48 0.40 -7.29
C TYR A 139 2.36 0.15 -8.79
N TYR A 140 3.10 -0.82 -9.30
CA TYR A 140 2.87 -1.38 -10.62
C TYR A 140 2.66 -2.89 -10.58
N MET A 141 1.93 -3.40 -11.56
CA MET A 141 1.81 -4.83 -11.86
C MET A 141 2.20 -5.09 -13.30
N MET A 142 2.83 -6.24 -13.53
CA MET A 142 3.07 -6.79 -14.85
C MET A 142 2.01 -7.85 -15.13
N ASP A 143 1.36 -7.77 -16.28
CA ASP A 143 0.43 -8.79 -16.77
C ASP A 143 0.92 -9.32 -18.13
N ASP A 144 0.71 -10.62 -18.36
CA ASP A 144 1.10 -11.32 -19.59
C ASP A 144 -0.07 -11.59 -20.56
N ASP A 145 -1.26 -11.07 -20.22
CA ASP A 145 -2.47 -11.13 -21.05
C ASP A 145 -2.33 -10.41 -22.41
N GLY A 146 -1.30 -9.55 -22.54
CA GLY A 146 -1.00 -8.83 -23.77
C GLY A 146 -2.12 -7.86 -24.19
N VAL A 147 -2.33 -7.76 -25.51
CA VAL A 147 -3.32 -6.86 -26.13
C VAL A 147 -4.06 -7.55 -27.28
N ASN A 148 -5.26 -7.07 -27.61
CA ASN A 148 -6.01 -7.49 -28.80
C ASN A 148 -5.36 -6.97 -30.10
N SER A 149 -5.87 -7.41 -31.25
CA SER A 149 -5.45 -6.92 -32.56
C SER A 149 -5.57 -5.41 -32.69
N TYR A 150 -4.69 -4.81 -33.50
CA TYR A 150 -4.78 -3.38 -33.83
C TYR A 150 -6.14 -3.03 -34.45
N ASP A 151 -6.77 -2.00 -33.91
CA ASP A 151 -8.01 -1.44 -34.45
C ASP A 151 -7.69 -0.24 -35.34
N PHE A 152 -7.97 -0.36 -36.64
CA PHE A 152 -7.74 0.71 -37.62
C PHE A 152 -8.66 1.92 -37.45
N ALA A 153 -9.86 1.75 -36.89
CA ALA A 153 -10.80 2.84 -36.70
C ALA A 153 -10.37 3.74 -35.54
N THR A 154 -9.91 3.14 -34.44
CA THR A 154 -9.45 3.88 -33.25
C THR A 154 -7.94 4.06 -33.18
N LYS A 155 -7.20 3.48 -34.13
CA LYS A 155 -5.73 3.44 -34.18
C LYS A 155 -5.11 2.99 -32.85
N SER A 156 -5.66 1.94 -32.25
CA SER A 156 -5.31 1.54 -30.88
C SER A 156 -5.18 0.03 -30.70
N PHE A 157 -4.55 -0.35 -29.60
CA PHE A 157 -4.56 -1.71 -29.06
C PHE A 157 -5.43 -1.75 -27.81
N GLN A 158 -6.39 -2.68 -27.75
CA GLN A 158 -7.22 -2.88 -26.56
C GLN A 158 -6.50 -3.80 -25.56
N ILE A 159 -6.59 -3.47 -24.27
CA ILE A 159 -6.12 -4.26 -23.13
C ILE A 159 -7.33 -4.98 -22.53
N PRO A 160 -7.52 -6.29 -22.79
CA PRO A 160 -8.75 -7.01 -22.44
C PRO A 160 -9.09 -6.93 -20.95
N ARG A 161 -8.09 -7.08 -20.08
CA ARG A 161 -8.24 -7.07 -18.62
C ARG A 161 -8.86 -5.79 -18.06
N LEU A 162 -8.66 -4.67 -18.76
CA LEU A 162 -9.13 -3.35 -18.35
C LEU A 162 -10.43 -2.94 -19.05
N SER A 163 -11.02 -3.81 -19.87
CA SER A 163 -12.20 -3.49 -20.69
C SER A 163 -13.49 -3.29 -19.89
N THR A 164 -13.54 -3.75 -18.64
CA THR A 164 -14.71 -3.67 -17.76
C THR A 164 -14.31 -3.30 -16.33
N SER A 165 -15.19 -2.62 -15.62
CA SER A 165 -15.06 -2.36 -14.18
C SER A 165 -15.49 -3.56 -13.34
N GLY A 166 -15.09 -3.60 -12.06
CA GLY A 166 -15.49 -4.64 -11.10
C GLY A 166 -14.66 -5.93 -11.15
N ASN A 167 -13.72 -6.04 -12.09
CA ASN A 167 -12.73 -7.12 -12.08
C ASN A 167 -11.75 -6.93 -10.92
N TYR A 168 -11.42 -8.02 -10.25
CA TYR A 168 -10.43 -8.01 -9.18
C TYR A 168 -9.28 -8.97 -9.42
N THR A 169 -8.12 -8.61 -8.87
CA THR A 169 -6.91 -9.42 -8.86
C THR A 169 -6.62 -9.86 -7.44
N TYR A 170 -6.13 -11.08 -7.27
CA TYR A 170 -5.62 -11.59 -6.00
C TYR A 170 -4.36 -12.40 -6.28
N PHE A 171 -3.59 -12.67 -5.23
CA PHE A 171 -2.38 -13.49 -5.31
C PHE A 171 -2.58 -14.78 -4.52
N TYR A 172 -2.01 -15.88 -5.01
CA TYR A 172 -2.22 -17.20 -4.39
C TYR A 172 -1.61 -17.33 -2.99
N ASP A 173 -0.54 -16.61 -2.69
CA ASP A 173 0.10 -16.60 -1.35
C ASP A 173 -0.82 -15.99 -0.28
N ASN A 174 -1.76 -15.12 -0.66
CA ASN A 174 -2.78 -14.57 0.23
C ASN A 174 -4.00 -14.06 -0.57
N SER A 175 -4.86 -14.99 -0.96
CA SER A 175 -6.04 -14.74 -1.80
C SER A 175 -7.19 -14.04 -1.07
N SER A 176 -7.05 -13.83 0.23
CA SER A 176 -8.05 -13.13 1.04
C SER A 176 -8.14 -11.64 0.71
N PHE A 177 -7.07 -11.05 0.20
CA PHE A 177 -7.07 -9.65 -0.25
C PHE A 177 -7.17 -9.56 -1.76
N LYS A 178 -7.88 -8.53 -2.21
CA LYS A 178 -8.17 -8.29 -3.62
C LYS A 178 -7.83 -6.86 -3.99
N LEU A 179 -7.42 -6.66 -5.24
CA LEU A 179 -7.18 -5.38 -5.86
C LEU A 179 -8.23 -5.15 -6.93
N GLU A 180 -8.89 -4.01 -6.92
CA GLU A 180 -9.85 -3.61 -7.95
C GLU A 180 -9.53 -2.20 -8.45
N TYR A 181 -9.52 -2.02 -9.77
CA TYR A 181 -9.28 -0.71 -10.36
C TYR A 181 -10.57 0.13 -10.39
N SER A 182 -10.47 1.41 -10.05
CA SER A 182 -11.61 2.35 -10.07
C SER A 182 -11.90 2.93 -11.46
N ASN A 183 -10.89 3.01 -12.33
CA ASN A 183 -10.97 3.60 -13.68
C ASN A 183 -10.39 2.70 -14.79
N PRO A 184 -10.61 1.36 -14.80
CA PRO A 184 -9.96 0.48 -15.77
C PRO A 184 -10.33 0.81 -17.21
N VAL A 185 -11.60 1.15 -17.46
CA VAL A 185 -12.12 1.41 -18.81
C VAL A 185 -11.40 2.60 -19.48
N GLU A 186 -10.96 3.59 -18.70
CA GLU A 186 -10.20 4.75 -19.21
C GLU A 186 -8.84 4.36 -19.79
N PHE A 187 -8.28 3.23 -19.34
CA PHE A 187 -6.98 2.68 -19.75
C PHE A 187 -7.13 1.39 -20.57
N SER A 188 -8.35 1.04 -20.98
CA SER A 188 -8.64 -0.16 -21.75
C SER A 188 -8.09 -0.16 -23.18
N ARG A 189 -7.57 0.98 -23.66
CA ARG A 189 -6.99 1.13 -25.00
C ARG A 189 -5.74 1.99 -24.96
N VAL A 190 -4.72 1.62 -25.73
CA VAL A 190 -3.51 2.42 -25.94
C VAL A 190 -3.46 2.83 -27.41
N GLU A 191 -3.52 4.13 -27.66
CA GLU A 191 -3.47 4.69 -29.02
C GLU A 191 -2.04 4.63 -29.57
N VAL A 192 -1.91 4.18 -30.82
CA VAL A 192 -0.66 4.05 -31.56
C VAL A 192 -0.88 4.52 -32.98
N THR A 193 -0.68 5.82 -33.21
CA THR A 193 -0.88 6.48 -34.51
C THR A 193 0.28 6.26 -35.48
N ASP A 194 1.48 5.97 -34.98
CA ASP A 194 2.63 5.57 -35.78
C ASP A 194 2.45 4.14 -36.31
N GLU A 195 2.19 4.02 -37.62
CA GLU A 195 1.99 2.72 -38.27
C GLU A 195 3.19 1.78 -38.16
N THR A 196 4.43 2.31 -38.07
CA THR A 196 5.62 1.46 -37.92
C THR A 196 5.60 0.77 -36.56
N ARG A 197 5.25 1.51 -35.51
CA ARG A 197 5.06 0.95 -34.16
C ARG A 197 3.86 0.02 -34.09
N ALA A 198 2.73 0.39 -34.69
CA ALA A 198 1.55 -0.47 -34.74
C ALA A 198 1.85 -1.81 -35.42
N ARG A 199 2.57 -1.81 -36.55
CA ARG A 199 3.02 -3.04 -37.24
C ARG A 199 3.96 -3.88 -36.39
N LEU A 200 4.85 -3.25 -35.60
CA LEU A 200 5.73 -3.97 -34.68
C LEU A 200 4.93 -4.67 -33.58
N ILE A 201 4.04 -3.95 -32.90
CA ILE A 201 3.20 -4.52 -31.83
C ILE A 201 2.31 -5.63 -32.40
N GLU A 202 1.66 -5.41 -33.54
CA GLU A 202 0.80 -6.41 -34.20
C GLU A 202 1.57 -7.67 -34.62
N LYS A 203 2.82 -7.52 -35.10
CA LYS A 203 3.72 -8.65 -35.38
C LYS A 203 4.06 -9.43 -34.12
N LEU A 204 4.38 -8.75 -33.02
CA LEU A 204 4.70 -9.42 -31.74
C LEU A 204 3.48 -10.15 -31.17
N ARG A 205 2.31 -9.51 -31.23
CA ARG A 205 1.03 -10.07 -30.79
C ARG A 205 0.64 -11.32 -31.59
N SER A 206 0.63 -11.23 -32.91
CA SER A 206 0.22 -12.32 -33.81
C SER A 206 1.15 -13.54 -33.74
N GLN A 207 2.41 -13.35 -33.32
CA GLN A 207 3.38 -14.43 -33.13
C GLN A 207 3.42 -14.98 -31.69
N ALA A 208 2.51 -14.54 -30.81
CA ALA A 208 2.49 -14.87 -29.38
C ALA A 208 3.85 -14.65 -28.69
N ARG A 209 4.61 -13.60 -29.10
CA ARG A 209 6.00 -13.35 -28.66
C ARG A 209 6.12 -12.63 -27.32
N GLY A 210 5.17 -12.84 -26.41
CA GLY A 210 5.25 -12.34 -25.03
C GLY A 210 5.21 -10.82 -24.94
N LEU A 211 4.17 -10.21 -25.50
CA LEU A 211 3.81 -8.84 -25.11
C LEU A 211 3.36 -8.85 -23.66
N MET A 212 3.83 -7.89 -22.89
CA MET A 212 3.40 -7.67 -21.52
C MET A 212 2.71 -6.32 -21.41
N THR A 213 1.83 -6.18 -20.44
CA THR A 213 1.33 -4.88 -20.03
C THR A 213 1.85 -4.56 -18.63
N LYS A 214 2.20 -3.30 -18.41
CA LYS A 214 2.58 -2.80 -17.08
C LYS A 214 1.58 -1.73 -16.67
N VAL A 215 0.82 -2.04 -15.63
CA VAL A 215 -0.22 -1.16 -15.09
C VAL A 215 0.32 -0.47 -13.85
N TYR A 216 0.42 0.86 -13.90
CA TYR A 216 0.83 1.70 -12.78
C TYR A 216 -0.40 2.29 -12.11
N PHE A 217 -0.49 2.19 -10.79
CA PHE A 217 -1.66 2.60 -10.04
C PHE A 217 -1.32 3.14 -8.65
N PHE A 218 -2.24 3.92 -8.12
CA PHE A 218 -2.24 4.40 -6.75
C PHE A 218 -3.31 3.64 -5.96
N ALA A 219 -2.92 2.98 -4.86
CA ALA A 219 -3.85 2.33 -3.96
C ALA A 219 -4.55 3.40 -3.11
N SER A 220 -5.79 3.73 -3.44
CA SER A 220 -6.47 4.93 -2.96
C SER A 220 -7.29 4.70 -1.69
N SER A 221 -8.01 3.60 -1.61
CA SER A 221 -8.90 3.33 -0.48
C SER A 221 -9.21 1.85 -0.32
N THR A 222 -9.84 1.55 0.81
CA THR A 222 -10.48 0.27 1.08
C THR A 222 -11.92 0.54 1.50
N GLU A 223 -12.85 -0.25 1.00
CA GLU A 223 -14.21 -0.25 1.55
C GLU A 223 -14.15 -0.81 2.97
N LEU A 224 -14.84 -0.17 3.92
CA LEU A 224 -14.79 -0.59 5.31
C LEU A 224 -15.25 -2.04 5.46
N GLY A 225 -14.45 -2.85 6.15
CA GLY A 225 -14.75 -4.28 6.37
C GLY A 225 -14.57 -5.16 5.12
N SER A 226 -14.16 -4.57 3.99
CA SER A 226 -13.87 -5.29 2.76
C SER A 226 -12.36 -5.47 2.62
N PRO A 227 -11.85 -6.68 2.34
CA PRO A 227 -10.43 -6.90 2.06
C PRO A 227 -10.08 -6.52 0.59
N ILE A 228 -10.77 -5.51 0.04
CA ILE A 228 -10.57 -5.01 -1.32
C ILE A 228 -9.86 -3.66 -1.24
N VAL A 229 -8.73 -3.55 -1.93
CA VAL A 229 -8.06 -2.28 -2.21
C VAL A 229 -8.62 -1.74 -3.53
N LYS A 230 -9.21 -0.55 -3.50
CA LYS A 230 -9.50 0.22 -4.69
C LYS A 230 -8.24 0.94 -5.13
N ALA A 231 -7.97 0.93 -6.42
CA ALA A 231 -6.80 1.58 -6.99
C ALA A 231 -7.13 2.39 -8.24
N GLU A 232 -6.60 3.60 -8.32
CA GLU A 232 -6.66 4.44 -9.51
C GLU A 232 -5.49 4.10 -10.43
N ILE A 233 -5.78 3.66 -11.65
CA ILE A 233 -4.77 3.51 -12.70
C ILE A 233 -4.29 4.90 -13.10
N THR A 234 -2.97 5.05 -13.13
CA THR A 234 -2.27 6.29 -13.45
C THR A 234 -1.58 6.24 -14.80
N LYS A 235 -1.13 5.04 -15.22
CA LYS A 235 -0.45 4.81 -16.49
C LYS A 235 -0.52 3.34 -16.89
N VAL A 236 -0.55 3.06 -18.19
CA VAL A 236 -0.35 1.71 -18.73
C VAL A 236 0.69 1.72 -19.83
N GLN A 237 1.56 0.72 -19.85
CA GLN A 237 2.56 0.51 -20.90
C GLN A 237 2.37 -0.85 -21.55
N ILE A 238 2.56 -0.91 -22.87
CA ILE A 238 2.73 -2.15 -23.64
C ILE A 238 4.24 -2.34 -23.81
N LEU A 239 4.74 -3.51 -23.43
CA LEU A 239 6.17 -3.83 -23.47
C LEU A 239 6.43 -5.07 -24.31
N ASP A 240 7.63 -5.13 -24.90
CA ASP A 240 8.16 -6.40 -25.38
C ASP A 240 8.67 -7.27 -24.22
N ARG A 241 9.08 -8.51 -24.54
CA ARG A 241 9.61 -9.47 -23.56
C ARG A 241 10.92 -9.01 -22.90
N GLN A 242 11.64 -8.07 -23.51
CA GLN A 242 12.87 -7.49 -22.97
C GLN A 242 12.57 -6.32 -22.02
N GLY A 243 11.32 -5.89 -21.92
CA GLY A 243 10.89 -4.76 -21.10
C GLY A 243 11.02 -3.40 -21.78
N ASN A 244 11.21 -3.36 -23.11
CA ASN A 244 11.18 -2.09 -23.84
C ASN A 244 9.74 -1.62 -24.00
N VAL A 245 9.50 -0.34 -23.74
CA VAL A 245 8.17 0.29 -23.91
C VAL A 245 7.90 0.49 -25.41
N LEU A 246 6.85 -0.13 -25.91
CA LEU A 246 6.41 -0.03 -27.31
C LEU A 246 5.35 1.06 -27.49
N ALA A 247 4.46 1.21 -26.50
CA ALA A 247 3.41 2.22 -26.44
C ALA A 247 2.95 2.44 -25.00
N GLU A 248 2.32 3.58 -24.72
CA GLU A 248 1.85 3.93 -23.39
C GLU A 248 0.65 4.88 -23.40
N ARG A 249 -0.08 4.90 -22.28
CA ARG A 249 -1.20 5.79 -22.00
C ARG A 249 -1.16 6.23 -20.54
#